data_AF-A0A969W015-F1
#
_entry.id   AF-A0A969W015-F1
#
_cell.length_a   1.000
_cell.length_b   1.000
_cell.length_c   1.000
_cell.angle_alpha   90.00
_cell.angle_beta   90.00
_cell.angle_gamma   90.00
#
_symmetry.space_group_name_H-M   'P 1'
#
loop_
_entity.id
_entity.type
_entity.pdbx_description
1 polymer ?
#
loop_
_entity_poly.entity_id
_entity_poly.type
_entity_poly.pdbx_seq_one_letter_code
_entity_poly.pdbx_strand_id
1 'polypeptide(L)'
;PLEGNTLPVRALHLAGLSAVEMQEIFKVDGCFSQTETDWHQLRECYAGNPLALKIVSTTVRDLFNGSIMEFLTRGAIAFGDINLLLDEQFRRLSDLEKQVMYWLAINREWVSLAELYEDFVTSPPPHTLLETLLSLVRRSLIEKNAGRFSLQPVVMEYVTEQLIGNICEELETQELNLFISHALIEAQEKDYIRASQIRVILAPIAQRLLSKWLSKNAVEDRLKNILFKLRSEFADLVGYAGGNIINLLNELQIDLSGYDSHI
;
A
#
# COMPACT_ATOMS: atom_id res chain seq x y z
N PRO A 1 -25.06 -3.74 20.75
CA PRO A 1 -25.39 -3.79 19.31
C PRO A 1 -26.90 -3.62 19.10
N LEU A 2 -27.31 -2.68 18.25
CA LEU A 2 -28.73 -2.47 17.90
C LEU A 2 -29.17 -3.37 16.73
N GLU A 3 -28.23 -3.76 15.87
CA GLU A 3 -28.42 -4.62 14.70
C GLU A 3 -28.32 -6.12 15.01
N GLY A 4 -29.02 -6.93 14.23
CA GLY A 4 -28.89 -8.41 14.23
C GLY A 4 -30.03 -9.09 13.50
N ASN A 5 -29.91 -10.38 13.15
CA ASN A 5 -30.90 -11.11 12.32
C ASN A 5 -32.31 -11.16 12.91
N THR A 6 -32.42 -11.14 14.24
CA THR A 6 -33.69 -11.19 14.99
C THR A 6 -34.04 -9.88 15.67
N LEU A 7 -33.22 -8.83 15.51
CA LEU A 7 -33.39 -7.53 16.17
C LEU A 7 -34.20 -6.53 15.31
N PRO A 8 -34.64 -5.37 15.81
CA PRO A 8 -35.38 -4.43 14.98
C PRO A 8 -34.51 -3.68 13.95
N VAL A 9 -33.20 -3.56 14.20
CA VAL A 9 -32.28 -2.88 13.27
C VAL A 9 -31.62 -3.89 12.33
N ARG A 10 -31.58 -3.52 11.05
CA ARG A 10 -30.95 -4.27 9.95
C ARG A 10 -29.87 -3.39 9.32
N ALA A 11 -28.79 -4.01 8.87
CA ALA A 11 -27.76 -3.37 8.07
C ALA A 11 -27.72 -4.01 6.68
N LEU A 12 -27.51 -3.18 5.66
CA LEU A 12 -27.29 -3.62 4.29
C LEU A 12 -25.88 -3.18 3.89
N HIS A 13 -25.00 -4.15 3.65
CA HIS A 13 -23.68 -3.87 3.09
C HIS A 13 -23.84 -3.58 1.60
N LEU A 14 -23.46 -2.37 1.19
CA LEU A 14 -23.46 -1.99 -0.23
C LEU A 14 -22.17 -2.49 -0.88
N ALA A 15 -22.31 -3.34 -1.89
CA ALA A 15 -21.18 -3.73 -2.73
C ALA A 15 -20.88 -2.64 -3.76
N GLY A 16 -19.68 -2.70 -4.36
CA GLY A 16 -19.34 -1.87 -5.51
C GLY A 16 -20.23 -2.16 -6.72
N LEU A 17 -20.29 -1.17 -7.62
CA LEU A 17 -21.04 -1.25 -8.88
C LEU A 17 -20.54 -2.39 -9.77
N SER A 18 -21.47 -2.96 -10.52
CA SER A 18 -21.17 -3.91 -11.60
C SER A 18 -20.41 -3.23 -12.75
N ALA A 19 -19.78 -4.04 -13.60
CA ALA A 19 -19.08 -3.54 -14.78
C ALA A 19 -20.01 -2.72 -15.71
N VAL A 20 -21.26 -3.16 -15.86
CA VAL A 20 -22.25 -2.47 -16.69
C VAL A 20 -22.59 -1.10 -16.09
N GLU A 21 -22.87 -1.03 -14.79
CA GLU A 21 -23.18 0.23 -14.10
C GLU A 21 -22.00 1.20 -14.13
N MET A 22 -20.76 0.71 -13.98
CA MET A 22 -19.54 1.50 -14.14
C MET A 22 -19.45 2.10 -15.55
N GLN A 23 -19.61 1.28 -16.59
CA GLN A 23 -19.52 1.74 -17.97
C GLN A 23 -20.56 2.84 -18.26
N GLU A 24 -21.77 2.72 -17.73
CA GLU A 24 -22.80 3.75 -17.90
C GLU A 24 -22.42 5.08 -17.25
N ILE A 25 -21.80 5.08 -16.06
CA ILE A 25 -21.28 6.31 -15.43
C ILE A 25 -20.28 7.01 -16.35
N PHE A 26 -19.32 6.27 -16.87
CA PHE A 26 -18.26 6.83 -17.72
C PHE A 26 -18.81 7.33 -19.06
N LYS A 27 -19.74 6.60 -19.68
CA LYS A 27 -20.39 7.05 -20.92
C LYS A 27 -21.16 8.36 -20.73
N VAL A 28 -21.90 8.49 -19.63
CA VAL A 28 -22.63 9.74 -19.30
C VAL A 28 -21.66 10.91 -19.11
N ASP A 29 -20.48 10.65 -18.56
CA ASP A 29 -19.43 11.66 -18.42
C ASP A 29 -18.60 11.89 -19.70
N GLY A 30 -18.98 11.29 -20.84
CA GLY A 30 -18.31 11.48 -22.13
C GLY A 30 -17.00 10.71 -22.29
N CYS A 31 -16.75 9.70 -21.45
CA CYS A 31 -15.57 8.86 -21.51
C CYS A 31 -15.77 7.65 -22.42
N PHE A 32 -14.69 7.17 -23.03
CA PHE A 32 -14.70 6.05 -23.95
C PHE A 32 -13.43 5.19 -23.81
N SER A 33 -13.57 3.92 -24.19
CA SER A 33 -12.47 3.00 -24.47
C SER A 33 -12.84 2.13 -25.68
N GLN A 34 -11.83 1.70 -26.43
CA GLN A 34 -11.97 0.79 -27.56
C GLN A 34 -11.78 -0.68 -27.16
N THR A 35 -11.37 -0.97 -25.92
CA THR A 35 -11.04 -2.33 -25.47
C THR A 35 -11.77 -2.69 -24.18
N GLU A 36 -12.23 -3.95 -24.08
CA GLU A 36 -12.81 -4.45 -22.82
C GLU A 36 -11.76 -4.52 -21.70
N THR A 37 -10.48 -4.65 -22.07
CA THR A 37 -9.34 -4.68 -21.14
C THR A 37 -9.25 -3.41 -20.31
N ASP A 38 -9.47 -2.24 -20.90
CA ASP A 38 -9.40 -0.97 -20.15
C ASP A 38 -10.52 -0.88 -19.09
N TRP A 39 -11.73 -1.33 -19.44
CA TRP A 39 -12.86 -1.39 -18.51
C TRP A 39 -12.60 -2.38 -17.38
N HIS A 40 -12.02 -3.54 -17.70
CA HIS A 40 -11.60 -4.51 -16.71
C HIS A 40 -10.56 -3.91 -15.76
N GLN A 41 -9.55 -3.21 -16.30
CA GLN A 41 -8.51 -2.59 -15.48
C GLN A 41 -9.08 -1.50 -14.56
N LEU A 42 -9.99 -0.63 -15.05
CA LEU A 42 -10.69 0.33 -14.18
C LEU A 42 -11.47 -0.36 -13.06
N ARG A 43 -12.12 -1.47 -13.37
CA ARG A 43 -12.85 -2.25 -12.36
C ARG A 43 -11.92 -2.83 -11.31
N GLU A 44 -10.77 -3.37 -11.70
CA GLU A 44 -9.76 -3.84 -10.77
C GLU A 44 -9.21 -2.68 -9.91
N CYS A 45 -8.97 -1.50 -10.48
CA CYS A 45 -8.43 -0.37 -9.72
C CYS A 45 -9.40 0.23 -8.68
N TYR A 46 -10.70 0.25 -8.97
CA TYR A 46 -11.68 0.97 -8.15
C TYR A 46 -12.74 0.09 -7.50
N ALA A 47 -12.75 -1.22 -7.78
CA ALA A 47 -13.66 -2.21 -7.22
C ALA A 47 -15.15 -1.82 -7.24
N GLY A 48 -15.55 -0.99 -8.21
CA GLY A 48 -16.93 -0.51 -8.31
C GLY A 48 -17.30 0.63 -7.35
N ASN A 49 -16.36 1.26 -6.64
CA ASN A 49 -16.64 2.36 -5.72
C ASN A 49 -17.24 3.57 -6.47
N PRO A 50 -18.53 3.91 -6.27
CA PRO A 50 -19.21 4.94 -7.08
C PRO A 50 -18.55 6.31 -6.99
N LEU A 51 -18.08 6.69 -5.80
CA LEU A 51 -17.46 8.00 -5.58
C LEU A 51 -16.11 8.08 -6.28
N ALA A 52 -15.27 7.06 -6.12
CA ALA A 52 -13.98 6.99 -6.82
C ALA A 52 -14.19 7.02 -8.35
N LEU A 53 -15.14 6.22 -8.85
CA LEU A 53 -15.48 6.18 -10.28
C LEU A 53 -15.94 7.54 -10.81
N LYS A 54 -16.71 8.31 -10.02
CA LYS A 54 -17.16 9.65 -10.43
C LYS A 54 -16.02 10.68 -10.49
N ILE A 55 -15.09 10.61 -9.55
CA ILE A 55 -13.88 11.46 -9.55
C ILE A 55 -13.02 11.12 -10.77
N VAL A 56 -12.83 9.82 -11.03
CA VAL A 56 -12.02 9.31 -12.14
C VAL A 56 -12.65 9.65 -13.49
N SER A 57 -13.95 9.43 -13.68
CA SER A 57 -14.63 9.77 -14.94
C SER A 57 -14.53 11.26 -15.27
N THR A 58 -14.65 12.12 -14.26
CA THR A 58 -14.45 13.57 -14.39
C THR A 58 -13.00 13.89 -14.81
N THR A 59 -12.01 13.26 -14.17
CA THR A 59 -10.60 13.44 -14.52
C THR A 59 -10.29 12.96 -15.94
N VAL A 60 -10.83 11.81 -16.34
CA VAL A 60 -10.65 11.24 -17.68
C VAL A 60 -11.22 12.19 -18.73
N ARG A 61 -12.43 12.73 -18.52
CA ARG A 61 -13.01 13.73 -19.40
C ARG A 61 -12.12 14.97 -19.50
N ASP A 62 -11.75 15.54 -18.36
CA ASP A 62 -11.20 16.90 -18.30
C ASP A 62 -9.70 16.95 -18.66
N LEU A 63 -8.92 15.90 -18.35
CA LEU A 63 -7.47 15.85 -18.59
C LEU A 63 -7.06 14.95 -19.76
N PHE A 64 -7.88 13.96 -20.12
CA PHE A 64 -7.56 12.96 -21.14
C PHE A 64 -8.57 12.96 -22.30
N ASN A 65 -9.35 14.04 -22.44
CA ASN A 65 -10.37 14.21 -23.48
C ASN A 65 -11.35 13.01 -23.57
N GLY A 66 -11.65 12.37 -22.44
CA GLY A 66 -12.52 11.20 -22.37
C GLY A 66 -11.84 9.86 -22.65
N SER A 67 -10.55 9.82 -22.99
CA SER A 67 -9.84 8.57 -23.30
C SER A 67 -9.40 7.82 -22.04
N ILE A 68 -10.05 6.70 -21.75
CA ILE A 68 -9.70 5.84 -20.60
C ILE A 68 -8.32 5.20 -20.79
N MET A 69 -7.98 4.80 -22.01
CA MET A 69 -6.68 4.18 -22.32
C MET A 69 -5.52 5.13 -21.98
N GLU A 70 -5.63 6.40 -22.36
CA GLU A 70 -4.58 7.40 -22.08
C GLU A 70 -4.42 7.62 -20.57
N PHE A 71 -5.53 7.66 -19.84
CA PHE A 71 -5.53 7.76 -18.39
C PHE A 71 -4.84 6.54 -17.73
N LEU A 72 -5.24 5.32 -18.11
CA LEU A 72 -4.67 4.09 -17.55
C LEU A 72 -3.17 3.96 -17.85
N THR A 73 -2.72 4.43 -19.01
CA THR A 73 -1.29 4.44 -19.39
C THR A 73 -0.43 5.31 -18.45
N ARG A 74 -1.02 6.28 -17.74
CA ARG A 74 -0.31 7.10 -16.75
C ARG A 74 -0.20 6.44 -15.37
N GLY A 75 -1.01 5.41 -15.08
CA GLY A 75 -0.92 4.66 -13.82
C GLY A 75 -1.37 5.41 -12.56
N ALA A 76 -2.07 6.54 -12.68
CA ALA A 76 -2.55 7.32 -11.54
C ALA A 76 -3.86 6.73 -10.99
N ILE A 77 -3.77 5.84 -10.00
CA ILE A 77 -4.95 5.17 -9.39
C ILE A 77 -5.51 5.94 -8.19
N ALA A 78 -4.64 6.48 -7.32
CA ALA A 78 -5.03 7.27 -6.15
C ALA A 78 -4.44 8.68 -6.24
N PHE A 79 -5.26 9.67 -6.61
CA PHE A 79 -4.83 11.06 -6.83
C PHE A 79 -5.94 12.07 -6.49
N GLY A 80 -5.56 13.33 -6.31
CA GLY A 80 -6.49 14.45 -6.14
C GLY A 80 -7.49 14.23 -5.00
N ASP A 81 -8.78 14.38 -5.30
CA ASP A 81 -9.88 14.26 -4.33
C ASP A 81 -9.95 12.87 -3.67
N ILE A 82 -9.52 11.81 -4.35
CA ILE A 82 -9.43 10.47 -3.75
C ILE A 82 -8.43 10.47 -2.58
N ASN A 83 -7.25 11.08 -2.78
CA ASN A 83 -6.25 11.17 -1.73
C ASN A 83 -6.71 12.06 -0.58
N LEU A 84 -7.39 13.18 -0.88
CA LEU A 84 -7.93 14.05 0.17
C LEU A 84 -8.92 13.32 1.09
N LEU A 85 -9.83 12.53 0.51
CA LEU A 85 -10.79 11.74 1.28
C LEU A 85 -10.12 10.65 2.11
N LEU A 86 -9.13 9.95 1.53
CA LEU A 86 -8.39 8.92 2.24
C LEU A 86 -7.49 9.51 3.33
N ASP A 87 -6.86 10.66 3.10
CA ASP A 87 -6.05 11.40 4.08
C ASP A 87 -6.85 11.76 5.33
N GLU A 88 -8.11 12.16 5.19
CA GLU A 88 -8.98 12.42 6.34
C GLU A 88 -9.24 11.16 7.17
N GLN A 89 -9.45 10.02 6.52
CA GLN A 89 -9.69 8.76 7.22
C GLN A 89 -8.41 8.22 7.85
N PHE A 90 -7.30 8.27 7.12
CA PHE A 90 -6.01 7.73 7.50
C PHE A 90 -5.39 8.49 8.68
N ARG A 91 -5.50 9.83 8.70
CA ARG A 91 -5.00 10.65 9.83
C ARG A 91 -5.69 10.34 11.16
N ARG A 92 -6.94 9.87 11.12
CA ARG A 92 -7.72 9.49 12.32
C ARG A 92 -7.42 8.08 12.82
N LEU A 93 -6.57 7.33 12.13
CA LEU A 93 -6.15 6.00 12.57
C LEU A 93 -5.13 6.12 13.71
N SER A 94 -5.28 5.22 14.67
CA SER A 94 -4.23 4.92 15.64
C SER A 94 -2.98 4.38 14.94
N ASP A 95 -1.85 4.40 15.63
CA ASP A 95 -0.58 3.92 15.06
C ASP A 95 -0.66 2.43 14.71
N LEU A 96 -1.29 1.61 15.54
CA LEU A 96 -1.46 0.18 15.26
C LEU A 96 -2.40 -0.07 14.06
N GLU A 97 -3.46 0.73 13.90
CA GLU A 97 -4.30 0.66 12.69
C GLU A 97 -3.49 1.01 11.44
N LYS A 98 -2.62 2.03 11.49
CA LYS A 98 -1.75 2.38 10.35
C LYS A 98 -0.75 1.25 10.05
N GLN A 99 -0.14 0.66 11.06
CA GLN A 99 0.77 -0.49 10.90
C GLN A 99 0.06 -1.66 10.20
N VAL A 100 -1.16 -2.01 10.63
CA VAL A 100 -1.96 -3.04 9.94
C VAL A 100 -2.24 -2.66 8.49
N MET A 101 -2.60 -1.41 8.21
CA MET A 101 -2.83 -0.96 6.83
C MET A 101 -1.55 -1.10 5.98
N TYR A 102 -0.38 -0.74 6.52
CA TYR A 102 0.90 -0.90 5.82
C TYR A 102 1.21 -2.37 5.55
N TRP A 103 1.03 -3.27 6.52
CA TRP A 103 1.23 -4.70 6.30
C TRP A 103 0.31 -5.27 5.22
N LEU A 104 -0.97 -4.92 5.23
CA LEU A 104 -1.90 -5.34 4.17
C LEU A 104 -1.50 -4.77 2.79
N ALA A 105 -0.93 -3.56 2.76
CA ALA A 105 -0.41 -2.96 1.53
C ALA A 105 0.90 -3.61 1.05
N ILE A 106 1.73 -4.14 1.94
CA ILE A 106 2.99 -4.84 1.62
C ILE A 106 2.71 -6.25 1.11
N ASN A 107 1.80 -6.98 1.77
CA ASN A 107 1.44 -8.35 1.41
C ASN A 107 0.83 -8.45 -0.01
N ARG A 108 0.11 -7.42 -0.46
CA ARG A 108 -0.55 -7.32 -1.78
C ARG A 108 -1.55 -8.45 -2.10
N GLU A 109 -1.89 -9.30 -1.14
CA GLU A 109 -2.91 -10.34 -1.26
C GLU A 109 -3.73 -10.53 0.02
N TRP A 110 -4.67 -11.49 0.00
CA TRP A 110 -5.53 -11.78 1.14
C TRP A 110 -4.77 -12.49 2.25
N VAL A 111 -4.55 -11.79 3.37
CA VAL A 111 -3.74 -12.22 4.52
C VAL A 111 -4.63 -12.76 5.63
N SER A 112 -4.28 -13.90 6.21
CA SER A 112 -4.91 -14.43 7.42
C SER A 112 -4.44 -13.68 8.66
N LEU A 113 -5.16 -13.84 9.78
CA LEU A 113 -4.72 -13.27 11.06
C LEU A 113 -3.36 -13.82 11.53
N ALA A 114 -3.06 -15.08 11.19
CA ALA A 114 -1.82 -15.73 11.61
C ALA A 114 -0.62 -15.18 10.83
N GLU A 115 -0.73 -15.10 9.50
CA GLU A 115 0.28 -14.48 8.63
C GLU A 115 0.54 -13.02 9.08
N LEU A 116 -0.52 -12.22 9.23
CA LEU A 116 -0.39 -10.83 9.67
C LEU A 116 0.28 -10.70 11.05
N TYR A 117 0.11 -11.67 11.95
CA TYR A 117 0.74 -11.64 13.28
C TYR A 117 2.25 -11.92 13.21
N GLU A 118 2.66 -12.78 12.28
CA GLU A 118 4.06 -13.14 12.02
C GLU A 118 4.84 -11.99 11.37
N ASP A 119 4.15 -11.12 10.61
CA ASP A 119 4.76 -9.94 9.99
C ASP A 119 5.26 -8.92 11.01
N PHE A 120 4.60 -8.80 12.18
CA PHE A 120 5.03 -7.82 13.18
C PHE A 120 6.35 -8.20 13.84
N VAL A 121 7.35 -7.32 13.74
CA VAL A 121 8.61 -7.41 14.49
C VAL A 121 8.38 -7.57 16.00
N THR A 122 7.47 -6.77 16.55
CA THR A 122 7.00 -6.91 17.93
C THR A 122 5.48 -7.04 17.90
N SER A 123 5.01 -8.28 17.91
CA SER A 123 3.59 -8.56 17.75
C SER A 123 2.77 -7.91 18.88
N PRO A 124 1.70 -7.16 18.55
CA PRO A 124 0.78 -6.64 19.54
C PRO A 124 0.06 -7.79 20.26
N PRO A 125 -0.50 -7.56 21.45
CA PRO A 125 -1.35 -8.55 22.09
C PRO A 125 -2.48 -9.00 21.15
N PRO A 126 -2.79 -10.32 21.04
CA PRO A 126 -3.75 -10.83 20.06
C PRO A 126 -5.13 -10.17 20.12
N HIS A 127 -5.61 -9.83 21.32
CA HIS A 127 -6.88 -9.13 21.50
C HIS A 127 -6.86 -7.71 20.91
N THR A 128 -5.74 -7.00 21.05
CA THR A 128 -5.57 -5.65 20.50
C THR A 128 -5.56 -5.70 18.98
N LEU A 129 -4.87 -6.66 18.37
CA LEU A 129 -4.87 -6.83 16.90
C LEU A 129 -6.29 -7.14 16.37
N LEU A 130 -7.05 -7.97 17.08
CA LEU A 130 -8.44 -8.25 16.74
C LEU A 130 -9.32 -7.00 16.82
N GLU A 131 -9.17 -6.19 17.87
CA GLU A 131 -9.89 -4.91 18.01
C GLU A 131 -9.53 -3.93 16.89
N THR A 132 -8.25 -3.85 16.53
CA THR A 132 -7.75 -3.05 15.40
C THR A 132 -8.41 -3.48 14.09
N LEU A 133 -8.40 -4.77 13.76
CA LEU A 133 -9.03 -5.29 12.55
C LEU A 133 -10.55 -5.04 12.55
N LEU A 134 -11.22 -5.22 13.69
CA LEU A 134 -12.65 -4.92 13.81
C LEU A 134 -12.95 -3.42 13.60
N SER A 135 -12.11 -2.53 14.13
CA SER A 135 -12.22 -1.09 13.90
C SER A 135 -12.10 -0.74 12.42
N LEU A 136 -11.06 -1.26 11.76
CA LEU A 136 -10.80 -1.03 10.34
C LEU A 136 -11.92 -1.56 9.43
N VAL A 137 -12.45 -2.76 9.71
CA VAL A 137 -13.60 -3.33 8.99
C VAL A 137 -14.85 -2.47 9.17
N ARG A 138 -15.14 -2.00 10.39
CA ARG A 138 -16.31 -1.14 10.67
C ARG A 138 -16.23 0.20 9.96
N ARG A 139 -15.02 0.71 9.73
CA ARG A 139 -14.76 1.94 8.98
C ARG A 139 -14.67 1.70 7.47
N SER A 140 -14.86 0.46 7.01
CA SER A 140 -14.76 0.05 5.60
C SER A 140 -13.41 0.40 4.96
N LEU A 141 -12.32 0.43 5.76
CA LEU A 141 -10.96 0.69 5.28
C LEU A 141 -10.24 -0.58 4.85
N ILE A 142 -10.67 -1.74 5.36
CA ILE A 142 -10.19 -3.07 4.96
C ILE A 142 -11.37 -3.97 4.61
N GLU A 143 -11.12 -4.93 3.73
CA GLU A 143 -12.06 -5.97 3.35
C GLU A 143 -11.83 -7.24 4.16
N LYS A 144 -12.89 -8.03 4.37
CA LYS A 144 -12.82 -9.33 5.05
C LYS A 144 -13.50 -10.38 4.20
N ASN A 145 -12.79 -11.47 3.90
CA ASN A 145 -13.33 -12.62 3.17
C ASN A 145 -12.79 -13.91 3.76
N ALA A 146 -13.68 -14.83 4.15
CA ALA A 146 -13.32 -16.16 4.67
C ALA A 146 -12.24 -16.17 5.78
N GLY A 147 -12.23 -15.14 6.65
CA GLY A 147 -11.24 -15.00 7.73
C GLY A 147 -9.89 -14.41 7.31
N ARG A 148 -9.78 -13.95 6.07
CA ARG A 148 -8.66 -13.19 5.53
C ARG A 148 -9.02 -11.73 5.32
N PHE A 149 -7.99 -10.90 5.22
CA PHE A 149 -8.09 -9.45 5.16
C PHE A 149 -7.28 -8.92 3.98
N SER A 150 -7.75 -7.83 3.37
CA SER A 150 -7.03 -7.12 2.31
C SER A 150 -7.49 -5.66 2.26
N LEU A 151 -6.83 -4.85 1.45
CA LEU A 151 -7.24 -3.49 1.11
C LEU A 151 -8.00 -3.48 -0.21
N GLN A 152 -8.98 -2.60 -0.34
CA GLN A 152 -9.52 -2.25 -1.65
C GLN A 152 -8.38 -1.67 -2.51
N PRO A 153 -8.32 -1.94 -3.81
CA PRO A 153 -7.17 -1.58 -4.65
C PRO A 153 -6.80 -0.08 -4.59
N VAL A 154 -7.78 0.82 -4.66
CA VAL A 154 -7.52 2.28 -4.51
C VAL A 154 -6.96 2.66 -3.13
N VAL A 155 -7.40 1.99 -2.06
CA VAL A 155 -6.90 2.21 -0.70
C VAL A 155 -5.48 1.65 -0.58
N MET A 156 -5.22 0.49 -1.20
CA MET A 156 -3.90 -0.13 -1.25
C MET A 156 -2.87 0.80 -1.89
N GLU A 157 -3.18 1.36 -3.06
CA GLU A 157 -2.29 2.30 -3.75
C GLU A 157 -2.03 3.56 -2.91
N TYR A 158 -3.07 4.10 -2.26
CA TYR A 158 -2.91 5.23 -1.33
C TYR A 158 -1.98 4.88 -0.15
N VAL A 159 -2.21 3.75 0.52
CA VAL A 159 -1.40 3.35 1.69
C VAL A 159 0.04 3.03 1.29
N THR A 160 0.23 2.41 0.12
CA THR A 160 1.57 2.18 -0.44
C THR A 160 2.31 3.50 -0.67
N GLU A 161 1.65 4.53 -1.20
CA GLU A 161 2.26 5.86 -1.38
C GLU A 161 2.62 6.52 -0.04
N GLN A 162 1.76 6.43 0.98
CA GLN A 162 2.07 6.92 2.33
C GLN A 162 3.27 6.18 2.94
N LEU A 163 3.34 4.85 2.75
CA LEU A 163 4.46 4.02 3.22
C LEU A 163 5.78 4.47 2.59
N ILE A 164 5.81 4.61 1.26
CA ILE A 164 6.99 5.06 0.52
C ILE A 164 7.43 6.45 0.98
N GLY A 165 6.49 7.39 1.10
CA GLY A 165 6.76 8.75 1.56
C GLY A 165 7.43 8.77 2.93
N ASN A 166 6.85 8.07 3.89
CA ASN A 166 7.37 7.99 5.25
C ASN A 166 8.74 7.30 5.30
N ILE A 167 8.94 6.18 4.60
CA ILE A 167 10.25 5.53 4.55
C ILE A 167 11.32 6.44 3.96
N CYS A 168 11.01 7.17 2.88
CA CYS A 168 11.96 8.12 2.30
C CYS A 168 12.32 9.24 3.30
N GLU A 169 11.36 9.74 4.07
CA GLU A 169 11.59 10.73 5.13
C GLU A 169 12.41 10.15 6.28
N GLU A 170 12.11 8.93 6.73
CA GLU A 170 12.87 8.22 7.77
C GLU A 170 14.33 8.01 7.34
N LEU A 171 14.59 7.64 6.09
CA LEU A 171 15.96 7.47 5.56
C LEU A 171 16.71 8.80 5.43
N GLU A 172 16.00 9.90 5.23
CA GLU A 172 16.59 11.25 5.17
C GLU A 172 16.93 11.77 6.57
N THR A 173 16.00 11.65 7.51
CA THR A 173 16.12 12.14 8.89
C THR A 173 16.92 11.21 9.80
N GLN A 174 17.01 9.93 9.43
CA GLN A 174 17.54 8.81 10.22
C GLN A 174 16.72 8.50 11.49
N GLU A 175 15.49 9.00 11.57
CA GLU A 175 14.52 8.63 12.62
C GLU A 175 13.72 7.40 12.16
N LEU A 176 14.36 6.23 12.21
CA LEU A 176 13.82 5.01 11.62
C LEU A 176 12.73 4.38 12.50
N ASN A 177 11.57 4.08 11.90
CA ASN A 177 10.47 3.37 12.55
C ASN A 177 9.85 2.35 11.59
N LEU A 178 9.18 2.78 10.52
CA LEU A 178 8.61 1.90 9.50
C LEU A 178 9.69 1.12 8.78
N PHE A 179 10.85 1.73 8.50
CA PHE A 179 11.96 1.06 7.83
C PHE A 179 12.56 -0.09 8.65
N ILE A 180 12.41 -0.06 9.97
CA ILE A 180 12.80 -1.15 10.88
C ILE A 180 11.66 -2.15 11.05
N SER A 181 10.44 -1.65 11.22
CA SER A 181 9.30 -2.48 11.62
C SER A 181 8.60 -3.19 10.47
N HIS A 182 8.81 -2.78 9.22
CA HIS A 182 8.13 -3.36 8.05
C HIS A 182 9.11 -3.82 6.98
N ALA A 183 8.81 -4.95 6.34
CA ALA A 183 9.56 -5.43 5.19
C ALA A 183 9.17 -4.64 3.92
N LEU A 184 10.15 -4.25 3.11
CA LEU A 184 9.86 -3.73 1.75
C LEU A 184 9.59 -4.86 0.75
N ILE A 185 10.18 -6.03 1.02
CA ILE A 185 10.00 -7.27 0.28
C ILE A 185 10.02 -8.41 1.28
N GLU A 186 9.04 -9.30 1.17
CA GLU A 186 8.97 -10.50 2.00
C GLU A 186 9.72 -11.64 1.32
N ALA A 187 10.68 -12.22 2.04
CA ALA A 187 11.65 -13.15 1.45
C ALA A 187 11.05 -14.53 1.10
N GLN A 188 9.94 -14.93 1.75
CA GLN A 188 9.30 -16.23 1.59
C GLN A 188 8.08 -16.21 0.67
N GLU A 189 7.84 -15.10 -0.03
CA GLU A 189 6.65 -14.94 -0.86
C GLU A 189 6.77 -15.55 -2.25
N LYS A 190 5.60 -15.76 -2.88
CA LYS A 190 5.50 -16.24 -4.26
C LYS A 190 6.19 -15.25 -5.22
N ASP A 191 6.83 -15.76 -6.27
CA ASP A 191 7.61 -14.94 -7.21
C ASP A 191 6.83 -13.74 -7.79
N TYR A 192 5.52 -13.91 -8.06
CA TYR A 192 4.70 -12.82 -8.58
C TYR A 192 4.44 -11.70 -7.56
N ILE A 193 4.34 -12.03 -6.27
CA ILE A 193 4.13 -11.06 -5.18
C ILE A 193 5.41 -10.28 -5.00
N ARG A 194 6.55 -10.97 -4.93
CA ARG A 194 7.87 -10.34 -4.85
C ARG A 194 8.11 -9.38 -6.02
N ALA A 195 7.78 -9.78 -7.25
CA ALA A 195 7.88 -8.90 -8.42
C ALA A 195 6.97 -7.66 -8.30
N SER A 196 5.76 -7.83 -7.71
CA SER A 196 4.87 -6.70 -7.43
C SER A 196 5.45 -5.77 -6.36
N GLN A 197 5.91 -6.30 -5.21
CA GLN A 197 6.54 -5.54 -4.13
C GLN A 197 7.74 -4.74 -4.63
N ILE A 198 8.60 -5.34 -5.46
CA ILE A 198 9.72 -4.64 -6.11
C ILE A 198 9.19 -3.45 -6.93
N ARG A 199 8.23 -3.71 -7.83
CA ARG A 199 7.71 -2.70 -8.75
C ARG A 199 7.01 -1.54 -8.05
N VAL A 200 6.23 -1.82 -7.00
CA VAL A 200 5.32 -0.82 -6.39
C VAL A 200 5.82 -0.25 -5.07
N ILE A 201 6.82 -0.84 -4.43
CA ILE A 201 7.38 -0.36 -3.14
C ILE A 201 8.88 -0.07 -3.30
N LEU A 202 9.68 -1.09 -3.61
CA LEU A 202 11.14 -0.98 -3.56
C LEU A 202 11.71 -0.03 -4.63
N ALA A 203 11.32 -0.22 -5.89
CA ALA A 203 11.80 0.59 -7.01
C ALA A 203 11.40 2.08 -6.88
N PRO A 204 10.16 2.43 -6.48
CA PRO A 204 9.79 3.81 -6.16
C PRO A 204 10.64 4.44 -5.05
N ILE A 205 10.94 3.71 -3.97
CA ILE A 205 11.83 4.19 -2.90
C ILE A 205 13.23 4.44 -3.48
N ALA A 206 13.80 3.45 -4.18
CA ALA A 206 15.11 3.57 -4.81
C ALA A 206 15.21 4.77 -5.77
N GLN A 207 14.17 5.00 -6.58
CA GLN A 207 14.09 6.13 -7.49
C GLN A 207 14.04 7.47 -6.73
N ARG A 208 13.22 7.60 -5.68
CA ARG A 208 13.15 8.82 -4.86
C ARG A 208 14.47 9.13 -4.18
N LEU A 209 15.16 8.12 -3.64
CA LEU A 209 16.48 8.27 -3.04
C LEU A 209 17.51 8.74 -4.07
N LEU A 210 17.50 8.17 -5.28
CA LEU A 210 18.38 8.61 -6.37
C LEU A 210 18.10 10.05 -6.81
N SER A 211 16.83 10.42 -6.96
CA SER A 211 16.45 11.80 -7.29
C SER A 211 16.87 12.79 -6.20
N LYS A 212 16.79 12.40 -4.93
CA LYS A 212 17.11 13.26 -3.78
C LYS A 212 18.62 13.38 -3.54
N TRP A 213 19.37 12.28 -3.64
CA TRP A 213 20.81 12.23 -3.33
C TRP A 213 21.72 12.25 -4.57
N LEU A 214 21.13 12.40 -5.76
CA LEU A 214 21.76 12.73 -7.04
C LEU A 214 22.75 11.70 -7.62
N SER A 215 23.11 10.64 -6.90
CA SER A 215 23.98 9.57 -7.40
C SER A 215 23.81 8.26 -6.64
N LYS A 216 24.10 7.13 -7.31
CA LYS A 216 24.10 5.79 -6.68
C LYS A 216 25.08 5.71 -5.50
N ASN A 217 26.29 6.24 -5.65
CA ASN A 217 27.31 6.20 -4.59
C ASN A 217 26.86 6.98 -3.33
N ALA A 218 26.22 8.14 -3.50
CA ALA A 218 25.70 8.89 -2.36
C ALA A 218 24.58 8.14 -1.62
N VAL A 219 23.75 7.38 -2.35
CA VAL A 219 22.75 6.49 -1.75
C VAL A 219 23.43 5.35 -1.01
N GLU A 220 24.40 4.69 -1.64
CA GLU A 220 25.18 3.61 -1.04
C GLU A 220 25.83 4.04 0.28
N ASP A 221 26.55 5.16 0.29
CA ASP A 221 27.26 5.65 1.47
C ASP A 221 26.29 5.95 2.63
N ARG A 222 25.13 6.53 2.33
CA ARG A 222 24.10 6.80 3.35
C ARG A 222 23.49 5.52 3.90
N LEU A 223 23.14 4.57 3.04
CA LEU A 223 22.60 3.28 3.47
C LEU A 223 23.64 2.48 4.29
N LYS A 224 24.92 2.51 3.91
CA LYS A 224 26.03 1.94 4.71
C LYS A 224 26.14 2.59 6.07
N ASN A 225 26.07 3.91 6.15
CA ASN A 225 26.14 4.64 7.41
C ASN A 225 24.95 4.29 8.32
N ILE A 226 23.75 4.16 7.76
CA ILE A 226 22.57 3.70 8.49
C ILE A 226 22.77 2.27 9.00
N LEU A 227 23.22 1.35 8.15
CA LEU A 227 23.50 -0.03 8.54
C LEU A 227 24.53 -0.12 9.66
N PHE A 228 25.60 0.68 9.58
CA PHE A 228 26.63 0.74 10.61
C PHE A 228 26.06 1.22 11.94
N LYS A 229 25.26 2.29 11.94
CA LYS A 229 24.59 2.81 13.15
C LYS A 229 23.65 1.77 13.77
N LEU A 230 22.84 1.10 12.95
CA LEU A 230 21.93 0.05 13.42
C LEU A 230 22.69 -1.07 14.12
N ARG A 231 23.80 -1.53 13.56
CA ARG A 231 24.64 -2.57 14.18
C ARG A 231 25.35 -2.10 15.44
N SER A 232 25.73 -0.83 15.53
CA SER A 232 26.50 -0.32 16.67
C SER A 232 25.62 0.10 17.85
N GLU A 233 24.45 0.68 17.58
CA GLU A 233 23.57 1.26 18.60
C GLU A 233 22.39 0.33 18.95
N PHE A 234 22.04 -0.58 18.04
CA PHE A 234 20.86 -1.43 18.13
C PHE A 234 21.17 -2.90 17.78
N ALA A 235 22.32 -3.41 18.24
CA ALA A 235 22.78 -4.78 17.94
C ALA A 235 21.78 -5.89 18.33
N ASP A 236 20.89 -5.62 19.29
CA ASP A 236 19.86 -6.57 19.73
C ASP A 236 18.50 -6.35 19.04
N LEU A 237 18.39 -5.35 18.16
CA LEU A 237 17.13 -5.01 17.49
C LEU A 237 16.91 -5.94 16.29
N VAL A 238 16.10 -6.97 16.52
CA VAL A 238 15.54 -7.79 15.43
C VAL A 238 14.55 -6.91 14.65
N GLY A 239 14.69 -6.84 13.33
CA GLY A 239 13.80 -6.07 12.46
C GLY A 239 14.14 -6.24 10.98
N TYR A 240 13.44 -5.52 10.13
CA TYR A 240 13.56 -5.63 8.67
C TYR A 240 14.62 -4.70 8.05
N ALA A 241 15.15 -3.74 8.80
CA ALA A 241 16.03 -2.70 8.25
C ALA A 241 17.24 -3.27 7.49
N GLY A 242 17.89 -4.33 8.00
CA GLY A 242 19.04 -4.95 7.33
C GLY A 242 18.68 -5.55 5.98
N GLY A 243 17.58 -6.32 5.95
CA GLY A 243 17.01 -6.87 4.72
C GLY A 243 16.57 -5.78 3.74
N ASN A 244 15.94 -4.72 4.25
CA ASN A 244 15.48 -3.58 3.47
C ASN A 244 16.65 -2.84 2.80
N ILE A 245 17.76 -2.63 3.52
CA ILE A 245 18.98 -2.02 2.97
C ILE A 245 19.54 -2.88 1.84
N ILE A 246 19.70 -4.19 2.05
CA ILE A 246 20.23 -5.09 1.02
C ILE A 246 19.33 -5.12 -0.20
N ASN A 247 18.02 -5.19 -0.01
CA ASN A 247 17.05 -5.14 -1.09
C ASN A 247 17.20 -3.84 -1.90
N LEU A 248 17.30 -2.68 -1.24
CA LEU A 248 17.50 -1.39 -1.92
C LEU A 248 18.82 -1.33 -2.68
N LEU A 249 19.92 -1.81 -2.09
CA LEU A 249 21.23 -1.84 -2.75
C LEU A 249 21.22 -2.75 -3.99
N ASN A 250 20.55 -3.90 -3.90
CA ASN A 250 20.37 -4.83 -5.01
C ASN A 250 19.55 -4.20 -6.14
N GLU A 251 18.43 -3.53 -5.83
CA GLU A 251 17.61 -2.81 -6.81
C GLU A 251 18.39 -1.71 -7.53
N LEU A 252 19.31 -1.05 -6.81
CA LEU A 252 20.21 -0.05 -7.37
C LEU A 252 21.38 -0.64 -8.18
N GLN A 253 21.50 -1.97 -8.25
CA GLN A 253 22.60 -2.70 -8.89
C GLN A 253 23.97 -2.33 -8.32
N ILE A 254 24.04 -2.15 -7.00
CA ILE A 254 25.29 -1.92 -6.26
C ILE A 254 25.87 -3.28 -5.88
N ASP A 255 27.21 -3.42 -6.00
CA ASP A 255 27.89 -4.65 -5.60
C ASP A 255 27.75 -4.89 -4.10
N LEU A 256 27.28 -6.10 -3.73
CA LEU A 256 27.00 -6.50 -2.36
C LEU A 256 28.18 -7.24 -1.70
N SER A 257 29.35 -7.26 -2.33
CA SER A 257 30.55 -7.86 -1.75
C SER A 257 30.90 -7.22 -0.39
N GLY A 258 30.64 -7.93 0.71
CA GLY A 258 30.90 -7.49 2.09
C GLY A 258 29.70 -7.03 2.93
N TYR A 259 28.47 -7.14 2.41
CA TYR A 259 27.25 -6.90 3.18
C TYR A 259 26.71 -8.20 3.80
N ASP A 260 26.21 -8.12 5.04
CA ASP A 260 25.55 -9.23 5.74
C ASP A 260 24.12 -8.77 6.10
N SER A 261 23.12 -9.61 5.82
CA SER A 261 21.70 -9.31 6.09
C SER A 261 21.35 -9.34 7.57
N HIS A 262 22.21 -9.92 8.39
CA HIS A 262 22.03 -9.93 9.83
C HIS A 262 22.41 -8.55 10.40
N ILE A 263 21.44 -7.93 11.07
CA ILE A 263 21.67 -6.91 12.12
C ILE A 263 21.66 -7.67 13.43
#